data_AF-A0A565A6W8-F1
#
_entry.id   AF-A0A565A6W8-F1
#
_cell.length_a   1.000
_cell.length_b   1.000
_cell.length_c   1.000
_cell.angle_alpha   90.00
_cell.angle_beta   90.00
_cell.angle_gamma   90.00
#
_symmetry.space_group_name_H-M   'P 1'
#
loop_
_entity.id
_entity.type
_entity.pdbx_description
1 polymer ?
#
loop_
_entity_poly.entity_id
_entity_poly.type
_entity_poly.pdbx_seq_one_letter_code
_entity_poly.pdbx_strand_id
1 'polypeptide(L)'
;MTSCITPSKTDSKNNEFYVACGNTVFKRFLHEFDNVNDAYLDYIKGIKDPILRHISLYFVQYYIDGYYYYRYSQNSQKDGACDYLKRWLQERKDLFTYGEKCPTKMTLWKDKVEPLWEKLEKDYSIQNHGVNSWCNNKYPLFLQTEYPQGLTPFN
;
A
#
# COMPACT_ATOMS: atom_id res chain seq x y z
N MET A 1 -27.00 -6.67 1.70
CA MET A 1 -25.54 -6.87 1.59
C MET A 1 -25.13 -6.45 0.20
N THR A 2 -24.29 -5.43 0.08
CA THR A 2 -23.74 -5.01 -1.21
C THR A 2 -22.75 -6.09 -1.65
N SER A 3 -23.01 -6.74 -2.78
CA SER A 3 -22.07 -7.71 -3.36
C SER A 3 -20.80 -6.98 -3.82
N CYS A 4 -19.62 -7.50 -3.52
CA CYS A 4 -18.37 -6.91 -3.97
C CYS A 4 -18.16 -7.19 -5.45
N ILE A 5 -18.24 -6.14 -6.28
CA ILE A 5 -17.97 -6.22 -7.71
C ILE A 5 -16.46 -6.20 -7.91
N THR A 6 -15.96 -7.06 -8.81
CA THR A 6 -14.54 -7.02 -9.20
C THR A 6 -14.31 -5.87 -10.17
N PRO A 7 -13.45 -4.89 -9.85
CA PRO A 7 -13.17 -3.77 -10.74
C PRO A 7 -12.47 -4.22 -12.03
N SER A 8 -12.62 -3.45 -13.10
CA SER A 8 -11.99 -3.73 -14.41
C SER A 8 -10.64 -3.04 -14.56
N LYS A 9 -9.58 -3.78 -14.92
CA LYS A 9 -8.28 -3.16 -15.29
C LYS A 9 -8.30 -2.49 -16.66
N THR A 10 -9.17 -2.95 -17.57
CA THR A 10 -9.23 -2.47 -18.97
C THR A 10 -10.08 -1.21 -19.11
N ASP A 11 -11.10 -1.06 -18.27
CA ASP A 11 -11.92 0.15 -18.17
C ASP A 11 -12.06 0.58 -16.71
N SER A 12 -11.10 1.39 -16.25
CA SER A 12 -11.09 1.88 -14.88
C SER A 12 -11.98 3.10 -14.64
N LYS A 13 -12.70 3.63 -15.65
CA LYS A 13 -13.41 4.91 -15.51
C LYS A 13 -14.57 4.85 -14.51
N ASN A 14 -15.25 3.71 -14.45
CA ASN A 14 -16.45 3.51 -13.65
C ASN A 14 -16.22 2.55 -12.48
N ASN A 15 -14.96 2.22 -12.15
CA ASN A 15 -14.69 1.36 -11.01
C ASN A 15 -14.99 2.09 -9.71
N GLU A 16 -15.85 1.48 -8.91
CA GLU A 16 -16.22 1.93 -7.57
C GLU A 16 -15.38 1.20 -6.52
N PHE A 17 -14.98 1.93 -5.49
CA PHE A 17 -14.26 1.39 -4.35
C PHE A 17 -15.13 1.42 -3.11
N TYR A 18 -15.36 0.23 -2.54
CA TYR A 18 -16.00 0.08 -1.24
C TYR A 18 -14.98 -0.51 -0.26
N VAL A 19 -14.79 0.14 0.89
CA VAL A 19 -13.83 -0.31 1.93
C VAL A 19 -14.07 -1.77 2.33
N ALA A 20 -15.34 -2.17 2.47
CA ALA A 20 -15.72 -3.56 2.77
C ALA A 20 -15.27 -4.56 1.70
N CYS A 21 -15.05 -4.09 0.47
CA CYS A 21 -14.63 -4.88 -0.69
C CYS A 21 -13.15 -4.72 -1.00
N GLY A 22 -12.36 -4.04 -0.17
CA GLY A 22 -10.93 -3.79 -0.41
C GLY A 22 -10.12 -5.07 -0.71
N ASN A 23 -10.48 -6.20 -0.09
CA ASN A 23 -9.80 -7.49 -0.31
C ASN A 23 -10.00 -8.08 -1.72
N THR A 24 -10.95 -7.58 -2.52
CA THR A 24 -11.12 -8.00 -3.93
C THR A 24 -9.99 -7.48 -4.81
N VAL A 25 -9.45 -6.31 -4.46
CA VAL A 25 -8.31 -5.68 -5.14
C VAL A 25 -7.01 -5.98 -4.40
N PHE A 26 -6.98 -5.68 -3.10
CA PHE A 26 -5.82 -5.84 -2.24
C PHE A 26 -5.89 -7.20 -1.53
N LYS A 27 -5.68 -8.27 -2.30
CA LYS A 27 -5.85 -9.65 -1.83
C LYS A 27 -4.85 -10.01 -0.74
N ARG A 28 -5.36 -10.41 0.42
CA ARG A 28 -4.56 -10.86 1.59
C ARG A 28 -3.53 -11.93 1.26
N PHE A 29 -3.87 -12.83 0.34
CA PHE A 29 -3.00 -13.88 -0.16
C PHE A 29 -2.96 -13.79 -1.67
N LEU A 30 -1.77 -13.57 -2.20
CA LEU A 30 -1.52 -13.58 -3.63
C LEU A 30 -1.01 -14.97 -4.03
N HIS A 31 -1.64 -15.56 -5.05
CA HIS A 31 -1.16 -16.81 -5.65
C HIS A 31 0.13 -16.56 -6.43
N GLU A 32 0.17 -15.43 -7.16
CA GLU A 32 1.27 -15.01 -8.03
C GLU A 32 1.47 -13.49 -7.94
N PHE A 33 2.67 -13.03 -8.33
CA PHE A 33 3.08 -11.62 -8.38
C PHE A 33 3.30 -11.19 -9.83
N ASP A 34 2.23 -11.16 -10.63
CA ASP A 34 2.31 -11.07 -12.10
C ASP A 34 2.58 -9.66 -12.64
N ASN A 35 2.38 -8.63 -11.82
CA ASN A 35 2.44 -7.24 -12.28
C ASN A 35 3.69 -6.49 -11.78
N VAL A 36 4.61 -7.17 -11.09
CA VAL A 36 5.81 -6.54 -10.54
C VAL A 36 6.97 -6.67 -11.53
N ASN A 37 7.42 -5.55 -12.10
CA ASN A 37 8.60 -5.50 -12.97
C ASN A 37 9.88 -5.89 -12.21
N ASP A 38 10.79 -6.58 -12.89
CA ASP A 38 12.16 -6.93 -12.46
C ASP A 38 12.88 -5.82 -11.67
N ALA A 39 12.78 -4.55 -12.09
CA ALA A 39 13.42 -3.44 -11.38
C ALA A 39 12.95 -3.31 -9.91
N TYR A 40 11.69 -3.58 -9.63
CA TYR A 40 11.15 -3.60 -8.27
C TYR A 40 11.54 -4.90 -7.54
N LEU A 41 11.49 -6.04 -8.24
CA LEU A 41 11.92 -7.31 -7.67
C LEU A 41 13.38 -7.27 -7.23
N ASP A 42 14.27 -6.66 -8.02
CA ASP A 42 15.68 -6.54 -7.71
C ASP A 42 15.94 -5.60 -6.53
N TYR A 43 15.18 -4.50 -6.44
CA TYR A 43 15.20 -3.65 -5.25
C TYR A 43 14.79 -4.44 -3.99
N ILE A 44 13.69 -5.19 -4.08
CA ILE A 44 13.14 -5.98 -2.97
C ILE A 44 14.09 -7.12 -2.56
N LYS A 45 14.73 -7.81 -3.50
CA LYS A 45 15.75 -8.84 -3.23
C LYS A 45 16.90 -8.29 -2.38
N GLY A 46 17.25 -7.01 -2.55
CA GLY A 46 18.26 -6.32 -1.75
C GLY A 46 17.88 -6.05 -0.29
N ILE A 47 16.59 -6.15 0.08
CA ILE A 47 16.12 -5.97 1.47
C ILE A 47 16.47 -7.23 2.27
N LYS A 48 17.38 -7.09 3.25
CA LYS A 48 17.86 -8.22 4.07
C LYS A 48 16.85 -8.71 5.10
N ASP A 49 16.04 -7.80 5.64
CA ASP A 49 15.01 -8.16 6.62
C ASP A 49 13.85 -8.88 5.92
N PRO A 50 13.53 -10.14 6.29
CA PRO A 50 12.52 -10.92 5.59
C PRO A 50 11.10 -10.38 5.76
N ILE A 51 10.80 -9.76 6.91
CA ILE A 51 9.48 -9.17 7.18
C ILE A 51 9.32 -7.93 6.29
N LEU A 52 10.33 -7.06 6.27
CA LEU A 52 10.29 -5.86 5.44
C LEU A 52 10.26 -6.21 3.94
N ARG A 53 11.03 -7.21 3.51
CA ARG A 53 11.00 -7.73 2.14
C ARG A 53 9.60 -8.18 1.73
N HIS A 54 8.92 -8.91 2.61
CA HIS A 54 7.55 -9.37 2.37
C HIS A 54 6.56 -8.20 2.29
N ILE A 55 6.65 -7.23 3.21
CA ILE A 55 5.83 -6.01 3.18
C ILE A 55 6.05 -5.25 1.88
N SER A 56 7.29 -5.04 1.46
CA SER A 56 7.63 -4.32 0.22
C SER A 56 7.08 -4.99 -1.03
N LEU A 57 7.09 -6.32 -1.10
CA LEU A 57 6.54 -7.07 -2.22
C LEU A 57 5.03 -6.86 -2.37
N TYR A 58 4.29 -7.01 -1.26
CA TYR A 58 2.84 -6.74 -1.24
C TYR A 58 2.52 -5.28 -1.54
N PHE A 59 3.31 -4.36 -0.98
CA PHE A 59 3.12 -2.93 -1.22
C PHE A 59 3.23 -2.59 -2.71
N VAL A 60 4.28 -3.07 -3.39
CA VAL A 60 4.45 -2.86 -4.83
C VAL A 60 3.29 -3.45 -5.61
N GLN A 61 2.92 -4.72 -5.37
CA GLN A 61 1.81 -5.34 -6.08
C GLN A 61 0.50 -4.56 -5.88
N TYR A 62 0.18 -4.19 -4.64
CA TYR A 62 -1.03 -3.44 -4.32
C TYR A 62 -1.04 -2.05 -4.94
N TYR A 63 0.10 -1.36 -4.93
CA TYR A 63 0.21 -0.05 -5.57
C TYR A 63 -0.09 -0.15 -7.08
N ILE A 64 0.47 -1.16 -7.74
CA ILE A 64 0.30 -1.40 -9.17
C ILE A 64 -1.15 -1.81 -9.50
N ASP A 65 -1.73 -2.72 -8.73
CA ASP A 65 -3.13 -3.11 -8.90
C ASP A 65 -4.06 -1.91 -8.71
N GLY A 66 -3.86 -1.14 -7.64
CA GLY A 66 -4.63 0.08 -7.39
C GLY A 66 -4.56 1.09 -8.53
N TYR A 67 -3.37 1.28 -9.13
CA TYR A 67 -3.20 2.10 -10.32
C TYR A 67 -4.06 1.58 -11.49
N TYR A 68 -3.93 0.30 -11.85
CA TYR A 68 -4.67 -0.24 -12.99
C TYR A 68 -6.18 -0.26 -12.77
N TYR A 69 -6.65 -0.45 -11.54
CA TYR A 69 -8.08 -0.45 -11.24
C TYR A 69 -8.67 0.95 -11.05
N TYR A 70 -7.93 1.96 -10.59
CA TYR A 70 -8.54 3.22 -10.14
C TYR A 70 -7.95 4.50 -10.72
N ARG A 71 -6.88 4.45 -11.54
CA ARG A 71 -6.24 5.67 -12.09
C ARG A 71 -7.17 6.62 -12.85
N TYR A 72 -8.24 6.11 -13.46
CA TYR A 72 -9.24 6.91 -14.17
C TYR A 72 -10.63 6.91 -13.51
N SER A 73 -10.78 6.29 -12.34
CA SER A 73 -12.03 6.34 -11.58
C SER A 73 -12.35 7.76 -11.13
N GLN A 74 -13.61 7.98 -10.72
CA GLN A 74 -13.97 9.20 -9.99
C GLN A 74 -13.05 9.43 -8.79
N ASN A 75 -12.74 10.69 -8.48
CA ASN A 75 -11.78 11.05 -7.44
C ASN A 75 -12.10 10.38 -6.10
N SER A 76 -13.38 10.38 -5.67
CA SER A 76 -13.79 9.73 -4.41
C SER A 76 -13.44 8.24 -4.34
N GLN A 77 -13.53 7.52 -5.46
CA GLN A 77 -13.25 6.08 -5.53
C GLN A 77 -11.74 5.83 -5.53
N LYS A 78 -10.99 6.61 -6.32
CA LYS A 78 -9.54 6.59 -6.36
C LYS A 78 -8.92 6.93 -5.00
N ASP A 79 -9.41 8.00 -4.37
CA ASP A 79 -8.95 8.46 -3.06
C ASP A 79 -9.28 7.40 -1.99
N GLY A 80 -10.49 6.81 -2.03
CA GLY A 80 -10.86 5.71 -1.14
C GLY A 80 -9.93 4.48 -1.27
N ALA A 81 -9.58 4.09 -2.49
CA ALA A 81 -8.65 2.98 -2.74
C ALA A 81 -7.22 3.31 -2.27
N CYS A 82 -6.76 4.54 -2.51
CA CYS A 82 -5.47 5.02 -2.04
C CYS A 82 -5.41 5.06 -0.51
N ASP A 83 -6.45 5.58 0.15
CA ASP A 83 -6.54 5.64 1.61
C ASP A 83 -6.54 4.24 2.23
N TYR A 84 -7.18 3.27 1.59
CA TYR A 84 -7.11 1.87 2.02
C TYR A 84 -5.67 1.34 1.97
N LEU A 85 -4.95 1.57 0.86
CA LEU A 85 -3.55 1.15 0.72
C LEU A 85 -2.66 1.84 1.76
N LYS A 86 -2.85 3.14 1.98
CA LYS A 86 -2.14 3.90 3.03
C LYS A 86 -2.38 3.30 4.40
N ARG A 87 -3.62 2.95 4.75
CA ARG A 87 -3.98 2.34 6.04
C ARG A 87 -3.31 0.98 6.20
N TRP A 88 -3.41 0.14 5.18
CA TRP A 88 -2.73 -1.16 5.18
C TRP A 88 -1.22 -1.00 5.40
N LEU A 89 -0.58 -0.04 4.72
CA LEU A 89 0.86 0.15 4.85
C LEU A 89 1.24 0.73 6.22
N GLN A 90 0.44 1.63 6.79
CA GLN A 90 0.62 2.14 8.16
C GLN A 90 0.52 1.01 9.19
N GLU A 91 -0.46 0.12 9.07
CA GLU A 91 -0.57 -1.06 9.96
C GLU A 91 0.69 -1.94 9.87
N ARG A 92 1.25 -2.14 8.67
CA ARG A 92 2.51 -2.88 8.50
C ARG A 92 3.70 -2.16 9.11
N LYS A 93 3.75 -0.83 9.00
CA LYS A 93 4.78 0.00 9.64
C LYS A 93 4.71 -0.16 11.16
N ASP A 94 3.53 -0.02 11.74
CA ASP A 94 3.33 -0.08 13.18
C ASP A 94 3.74 -1.45 13.73
N LEU A 95 3.34 -2.53 13.07
CA LEU A 95 3.75 -3.88 13.45
C LEU A 95 5.27 -4.09 13.31
N PHE A 96 5.88 -3.62 12.22
CA PHE A 96 7.30 -3.80 11.95
C PHE A 96 8.20 -2.99 12.91
N THR A 97 7.72 -1.82 13.32
CA THR A 97 8.50 -0.81 14.06
C THR A 97 8.13 -0.77 15.55
N TYR A 98 7.19 -1.61 15.97
CA TYR A 98 6.59 -1.58 17.30
C TYR A 98 6.00 -0.19 17.63
N GLY A 99 5.16 0.32 16.72
CA GLY A 99 4.58 1.65 16.80
C GLY A 99 5.66 2.72 16.90
N GLU A 100 6.65 2.64 16.01
CA GLU A 100 7.79 3.54 15.91
C GLU A 100 8.77 3.51 17.12
N LYS A 101 8.51 2.68 18.13
CA LYS A 101 9.37 2.55 19.34
C LYS A 101 10.68 1.82 19.09
N CYS A 102 10.85 1.14 17.94
CA CYS A 102 12.10 0.47 17.58
C CYS A 102 12.90 1.29 16.55
N PRO A 103 13.94 2.04 16.97
CA PRO A 103 14.65 2.97 16.09
C PRO A 103 15.32 2.28 14.90
N THR A 104 15.93 1.10 15.11
CA THR A 104 16.59 0.33 14.05
C THR A 104 15.60 -0.08 12.95
N LYS A 105 14.38 -0.48 13.34
CA LYS A 105 13.32 -0.84 12.39
C LYS A 105 12.76 0.40 11.69
N MET A 106 12.64 1.52 12.40
CA MET A 106 12.27 2.80 11.79
C MET A 106 13.29 3.26 10.73
N THR A 107 14.59 3.17 11.00
CA THR A 107 15.63 3.46 10.00
C THR A 107 15.50 2.55 8.79
N LEU A 108 15.34 1.24 8.99
CA LEU A 108 15.13 0.30 7.89
C LEU A 108 13.89 0.63 7.06
N TRP A 109 12.79 1.03 7.70
CA TRP A 109 11.57 1.45 7.01
C TRP A 109 11.82 2.67 6.13
N LYS A 110 12.44 3.72 6.69
CA LYS A 110 12.79 4.94 5.96
C LYS A 110 13.71 4.65 4.79
N ASP A 111 14.76 3.86 5.00
CA ASP A 111 15.76 3.57 3.98
C ASP A 111 15.26 2.67 2.84
N LYS A 112 14.16 1.92 3.06
CA LYS A 112 13.69 0.89 2.11
C LYS A 112 12.28 1.09 1.58
N VAL A 113 11.35 1.58 2.39
CA VAL A 113 9.94 1.70 1.98
C VAL A 113 9.64 3.09 1.43
N GLU A 114 10.20 4.15 2.02
CA GLU A 114 9.96 5.52 1.53
C GLU A 114 10.51 5.72 0.11
N PRO A 115 11.78 5.37 -0.23
CA PRO A 115 12.29 5.43 -1.60
C PRO A 115 11.52 4.54 -2.58
N LEU A 116 11.01 3.40 -2.10
CA LEU A 116 10.19 2.50 -2.92
C LEU A 116 8.86 3.16 -3.28
N TRP A 117 8.23 3.86 -2.33
CA TRP A 117 7.02 4.63 -2.57
C TRP A 117 7.27 5.76 -3.57
N GLU A 118 8.32 6.56 -3.37
CA GLU A 118 8.68 7.66 -4.28
C GLU A 118 8.89 7.17 -5.71
N LYS A 119 9.56 6.03 -5.89
CA LYS A 119 9.73 5.38 -7.19
C LYS A 119 8.39 5.00 -7.81
N LEU A 120 7.49 4.39 -7.04
CA LEU A 120 6.15 4.02 -7.50
C LEU A 120 5.33 5.25 -7.93
N GLU A 121 5.35 6.33 -7.15
CA GLU A 121 4.65 7.57 -7.49
C GLU A 121 5.12 8.16 -8.82
N LYS A 122 6.44 8.12 -9.06
CA LYS A 122 7.03 8.61 -10.30
C LYS A 122 6.64 7.72 -11.49
N ASP A 123 6.83 6.42 -11.36
CA ASP A 123 6.64 5.45 -12.45
C ASP A 123 5.14 5.30 -12.84
N TYR A 124 4.23 5.52 -11.88
CA TYR A 124 2.78 5.38 -12.06
C TYR A 124 2.03 6.72 -11.95
N SER A 125 2.61 7.77 -12.53
CA SER A 125 1.99 9.08 -12.67
C SER A 125 0.87 9.11 -13.72
N ILE A 126 -0.17 9.92 -13.51
CA ILE A 126 -1.30 10.06 -14.45
C ILE A 126 -0.98 11.19 -15.44
N GLN A 127 -0.52 10.84 -16.64
CA GLN A 127 0.04 11.80 -17.61
C GLN A 127 -0.92 12.91 -18.09
N ASN A 128 -2.24 12.75 -17.95
CA ASN A 128 -3.23 13.67 -18.55
C ASN A 128 -3.82 14.73 -17.61
N HIS A 129 -3.41 14.80 -16.33
CA HIS A 129 -4.00 15.73 -15.35
C HIS A 129 -2.97 16.39 -14.39
N GLY A 130 -1.73 16.55 -14.85
CA GLY A 130 -0.61 17.06 -14.04
C GLY A 130 0.12 15.95 -13.26
N VAL A 131 1.18 16.32 -12.55
CA VAL A 131 2.08 15.41 -11.79
C VAL A 131 1.38 14.89 -10.53
N ASN A 132 0.24 14.21 -10.69
CA ASN A 132 -0.48 13.56 -9.61
C ASN A 132 -0.45 12.06 -9.87
N SER A 133 0.32 11.32 -9.07
CA SER A 133 0.19 9.87 -9.00
C SER A 133 -1.25 9.51 -8.59
N TRP A 134 -1.70 8.31 -8.95
CA TRP A 134 -3.05 7.86 -8.53
C TRP A 134 -3.18 7.78 -7.00
N CYS A 135 -2.05 7.55 -6.31
CA CYS A 135 -1.94 7.53 -4.87
C CYS A 135 -0.62 8.18 -4.44
N ASN A 136 -0.70 9.28 -3.70
CA ASN A 136 0.47 10.02 -3.18
C ASN A 136 0.57 9.97 -1.66
N ASN A 137 1.79 10.04 -1.14
CA ASN A 137 2.11 10.10 0.29
C ASN A 137 2.15 11.53 0.84
N LYS A 138 1.72 12.54 0.06
CA LYS A 138 1.76 13.96 0.48
C LYS A 138 0.94 14.24 1.74
N TYR A 139 -0.08 13.43 1.98
CA TYR A 139 -0.90 13.44 3.18
C TYR A 139 -0.76 12.07 3.87
N PRO A 140 0.24 11.90 4.76
CA PRO A 140 0.39 10.68 5.54
C PRO A 140 -0.78 10.55 6.51
N LEU A 141 -1.18 9.32 6.81
CA LEU A 141 -2.20 9.06 7.82
C LEU A 141 -1.63 9.42 9.20
N PHE A 142 -2.31 10.30 9.94
CA PHE A 142 -1.92 10.70 11.29
C PHE A 142 -2.35 9.71 12.38
N LEU A 143 -2.75 8.49 12.01
CA LEU A 143 -3.16 7.46 12.95
C LEU A 143 -1.90 6.71 13.41
N GLN A 144 -1.36 7.11 14.56
CA GLN A 144 -0.31 6.35 15.23
C GLN A 144 -0.95 5.29 16.12
N THR A 145 -0.57 4.01 15.94
CA THR A 145 -1.00 2.96 16.85
C THR A 145 -0.22 3.06 18.16
N GLU A 146 -0.93 3.29 19.26
CA GLU A 146 -0.36 3.22 20.60
C GLU A 146 -0.31 1.76 21.08
N TYR A 147 0.90 1.24 21.28
CA TYR A 147 1.08 -0.07 21.91
C TYR A 147 1.18 0.06 23.44
N PRO A 148 0.51 -0.82 24.22
CA PRO A 148 0.63 -0.82 25.67
C PRO A 148 2.09 -1.11 26.09
N GLN A 149 2.53 -0.53 27.20
CA GLN A 149 3.89 -0.73 27.73
C GLN A 149 4.12 -2.16 28.26
N GLY A 150 3.04 -2.90 28.53
CA GLY A 150 3.04 -4.31 28.92
C GLY A 150 1.62 -4.87 28.89
N LEU A 151 1.50 -6.20 28.85
CA LEU A 151 0.21 -6.87 29.07
C LEU A 151 -0.07 -6.80 30.58
N THR A 152 -1.15 -6.14 30.99
CA THR A 152 -1.66 -6.33 32.35
C THR A 152 -2.05 -7.81 32.48
N PRO A 153 -1.55 -8.53 33.50
CA PRO A 153 -1.97 -9.91 33.75
C PRO A 153 -3.49 -9.99 33.82
N PHE A 154 -4.07 -11.04 33.24
CA PHE A 154 -5.48 -11.35 33.48
C PHE A 154 -5.62 -11.73 34.95
N ASN A 155 -6.35 -10.91 35.72
CA ASN A 155 -6.75 -11.20 37.10
C ASN A 155 -7.78 -12.32 37.15
#